data_AF-A0A6C0K0J3-F1
#
_entry.id   AF-A0A6C0K0J3-F1
#
_cell.length_a   1.000
_cell.length_b   1.000
_cell.length_c   1.000
_cell.angle_alpha   90.00
_cell.angle_beta   90.00
_cell.angle_gamma   90.00
#
_symmetry.space_group_name_H-M   'P 1'
#
loop_
_entity.id
_entity.type
_entity.pdbx_description
1 polymer ?
#
loop_
_entity_poly.entity_id
_entity_poly.type
_entity_poly.pdbx_seq_one_letter_code
_entity_poly.pdbx_strand_id
1 'polypeptide(L)'
;MNTASAIEKNYIEMSSRSVIDVANQILPLIPDKEYALKRDITKYIESQYNKAPESLRGSICWIPFVHILNKHVGIFDEDWKIQTRNIVNNTHDEIFMQNRIDYK
;
A
#
# COMPACT_ATOMS: atom_id res chain seq x y z
N MET A 1 30.34 1.92 19.92
CA MET A 1 30.14 2.24 18.49
C MET A 1 29.31 1.12 17.88
N ASN A 2 27.99 1.30 17.72
CA ASN A 2 27.09 0.29 17.13
C ASN A 2 25.77 0.89 16.63
N THR A 3 25.79 2.10 16.08
CA THR A 3 24.59 2.77 15.56
C THR A 3 24.40 2.57 14.06
N ALA A 4 25.49 2.44 13.28
CA ALA A 4 25.41 2.28 11.83
C ALA A 4 24.70 0.98 11.39
N SER A 5 24.97 -0.15 12.06
CA SER A 5 24.40 -1.46 11.67
C SER A 5 22.90 -1.60 11.98
N ALA A 6 22.39 -0.94 13.02
CA ALA A 6 20.95 -0.93 13.33
C ALA A 6 20.16 0.01 12.39
N ILE A 7 20.81 1.09 11.93
CA ILE A 7 20.24 2.02 10.96
C ILE A 7 20.19 1.35 9.58
N GLU A 8 21.27 0.69 9.12
CA GLU A 8 21.27 -0.03 7.84
C GLU A 8 20.23 -1.15 7.79
N LYS A 9 20.02 -1.92 8.88
CA LYS A 9 18.95 -2.93 8.91
C LYS A 9 17.55 -2.33 8.77
N ASN A 10 17.29 -1.17 9.39
CA ASN A 10 16.02 -0.45 9.23
C ASN A 10 15.83 0.12 7.82
N TYR A 11 16.89 0.66 7.20
CA TYR A 11 16.82 1.22 5.85
C TYR A 11 16.62 0.14 4.76
N ILE A 12 17.12 -1.08 4.98
CA ILE A 12 16.90 -2.22 4.07
C ILE A 12 15.46 -2.75 4.21
N GLU A 13 14.83 -2.65 5.39
CA GLU A 13 13.42 -3.02 5.59
C GLU A 13 12.43 -2.06 4.90
N MET A 14 12.76 -0.76 4.80
CA MET A 14 11.84 0.26 4.30
C MET A 14 11.71 0.35 2.76
N SER A 15 12.52 -0.35 1.97
CA SER A 15 12.48 -0.29 0.48
C SER A 15 12.31 -1.68 -0.15
N SER A 16 11.28 -2.41 0.29
CA SER A 16 10.97 -3.75 -0.20
C SER A 16 9.51 -4.16 0.07
N ARG A 17 8.57 -3.22 -0.10
CA ARG A 17 7.14 -3.49 0.17
C ARG A 17 6.61 -4.56 -0.77
N SER A 18 6.09 -5.64 -0.21
CA SER A 18 5.38 -6.65 -0.99
C SER A 18 3.96 -6.16 -1.30
N VAL A 19 3.45 -6.50 -2.48
CA VAL A 19 2.07 -6.19 -2.85
C VAL A 19 1.06 -6.84 -1.89
N ILE A 20 1.42 -7.97 -1.27
CA ILE A 20 0.56 -8.71 -0.33
C ILE A 20 0.43 -7.92 0.98
N ASP A 21 1.53 -7.39 1.51
CA ASP A 21 1.50 -6.58 2.75
C ASP A 21 0.62 -5.34 2.56
N VAL A 22 0.75 -4.69 1.40
CA VAL A 22 -0.05 -3.52 1.04
C VAL A 22 -1.53 -3.90 0.88
N ALA A 23 -1.82 -5.00 0.19
CA ALA A 23 -3.19 -5.47 0.01
C ALA A 23 -3.86 -5.83 1.36
N ASN A 24 -3.12 -6.44 2.28
CA ASN A 24 -3.60 -6.77 3.62
C ASN A 24 -3.87 -5.52 4.48
N GLN A 25 -3.11 -4.43 4.30
CA GLN A 25 -3.38 -3.16 4.98
C GLN A 25 -4.63 -2.46 4.45
N ILE A 26 -4.93 -2.61 3.16
CA ILE A 26 -6.06 -1.94 2.49
C ILE A 26 -7.39 -2.65 2.74
N LEU A 27 -7.39 -4.00 2.75
CA LEU A 27 -8.58 -4.83 2.95
C LEU A 27 -9.50 -4.41 4.13
N PRO A 28 -8.98 -4.11 5.34
CA PRO A 28 -9.83 -3.69 6.45
C PRO A 28 -10.40 -2.28 6.32
N LEU A 29 -9.81 -1.42 5.47
CA LEU A 29 -10.30 -0.05 5.25
C LEU A 29 -11.48 -0.02 4.29
N ILE A 30 -11.56 -0.99 3.39
CA ILE A 30 -12.63 -1.06 2.40
C ILE A 30 -13.95 -1.37 3.12
N PRO A 31 -15.01 -0.58 2.92
CA PRO A 31 -16.31 -0.86 3.52
C PRO A 31 -16.98 -2.08 2.87
N ASP A 32 -17.84 -2.79 3.60
CA ASP A 32 -18.45 -4.04 3.12
C ASP A 32 -19.34 -3.88 1.88
N LYS A 33 -19.85 -2.66 1.63
CA LYS A 33 -20.57 -2.31 0.40
C LYS A 33 -19.74 -2.52 -0.86
N GLU A 34 -18.42 -2.38 -0.76
CA GLU A 34 -17.46 -2.58 -1.87
C GLU A 34 -17.00 -4.05 -1.95
N TYR A 35 -17.96 -4.97 -1.86
CA TYR A 35 -17.70 -6.41 -1.87
C TYR A 35 -16.93 -6.86 -3.12
N ALA A 36 -17.21 -6.26 -4.27
CA ALA A 36 -16.53 -6.60 -5.53
C ALA A 36 -15.03 -6.29 -5.47
N LEU A 37 -14.65 -5.15 -4.89
CA LEU A 37 -13.25 -4.78 -4.69
C LEU A 37 -12.57 -5.71 -3.69
N LYS A 38 -13.20 -5.96 -2.53
CA LYS A 38 -12.66 -6.91 -1.53
C LYS A 38 -12.39 -8.28 -2.15
N ARG A 39 -13.37 -8.82 -2.87
CA ARG A 39 -13.26 -10.12 -3.53
C ARG A 39 -12.13 -10.16 -4.55
N ASP A 40 -12.00 -9.12 -5.40
CA ASP A 40 -10.96 -9.07 -6.42
C ASP A 40 -9.56 -8.96 -5.79
N ILE A 41 -9.40 -8.20 -4.70
CA ILE A 41 -8.15 -8.12 -3.93
C ILE A 41 -7.83 -9.46 -3.25
N THR A 42 -8.78 -10.09 -2.58
CA THR A 42 -8.57 -11.41 -1.93
C THR A 42 -8.16 -12.46 -2.96
N LYS A 43 -8.88 -12.56 -4.08
CA LYS A 43 -8.55 -13.48 -5.16
C LYS A 43 -7.16 -13.19 -5.74
N TYR A 44 -6.79 -11.91 -5.84
CA TYR A 44 -5.45 -11.54 -6.26
C TYR A 44 -4.39 -12.03 -5.25
N ILE A 45 -4.54 -11.78 -3.96
CA ILE A 45 -3.62 -12.27 -2.91
C ILE A 45 -3.47 -13.79 -2.99
N GLU A 46 -4.57 -14.54 -3.09
CA GLU A 46 -4.54 -16.00 -3.22
C GLU A 46 -3.76 -16.45 -4.46
N SER A 47 -3.89 -15.75 -5.59
CA SER A 47 -3.14 -16.05 -6.82
C SER A 47 -1.62 -15.83 -6.69
N GLN A 48 -1.19 -15.05 -5.69
CA GLN A 48 0.23 -14.76 -5.44
C GLN A 48 0.87 -15.69 -4.38
N TYR A 49 0.12 -16.61 -3.77
CA TYR A 49 0.60 -17.47 -2.67
C TYR A 49 1.88 -18.26 -2.99
N ASN A 50 2.07 -18.68 -4.24
CA ASN A 50 3.25 -19.45 -4.68
C ASN A 50 4.34 -18.58 -5.35
N LYS A 51 4.27 -17.25 -5.25
CA LYS A 51 5.26 -16.36 -5.87
C LYS A 51 6.43 -16.11 -4.94
N ALA A 52 7.62 -16.03 -5.55
CA ALA A 52 8.83 -15.69 -4.83
C ALA A 52 8.75 -14.27 -4.25
N PRO A 53 9.32 -14.00 -3.06
CA PRO A 53 9.18 -12.73 -2.37
C PRO A 53 9.73 -11.53 -3.16
N GLU A 54 10.76 -11.72 -3.96
CA GLU A 54 11.30 -10.72 -4.88
C GLU A 54 10.31 -10.36 -6.01
N SER A 55 9.51 -11.34 -6.47
CA SER A 55 8.47 -11.09 -7.47
C SER A 55 7.34 -10.25 -6.88
N LEU A 56 6.96 -10.51 -5.62
CA LEU A 56 5.92 -9.76 -4.91
C LEU A 56 6.27 -8.28 -4.71
N ARG A 57 7.55 -7.93 -4.78
CA ARG A 57 8.08 -6.56 -4.71
C ARG A 57 8.25 -5.93 -6.10
N GLY A 58 8.22 -6.76 -7.15
CA GLY A 58 8.42 -6.34 -8.52
C GLY A 58 7.18 -5.77 -9.19
N SER A 59 7.41 -4.98 -10.25
CA SER A 59 6.35 -4.40 -11.09
C SER A 59 5.37 -5.44 -11.63
N ILE A 60 5.82 -6.68 -11.85
CA ILE A 60 4.99 -7.80 -12.33
C ILE A 60 3.80 -8.09 -11.40
N CYS A 61 3.95 -7.89 -10.09
CA CYS A 61 2.90 -8.07 -9.11
C CYS A 61 2.23 -6.72 -8.74
N TRP A 62 2.94 -5.60 -8.82
CA TRP A 62 2.36 -4.30 -8.49
C TRP A 62 1.40 -3.76 -9.57
N ILE A 63 1.73 -3.91 -10.85
CA ILE A 63 0.88 -3.45 -11.97
C ILE A 63 -0.52 -4.07 -11.94
N PRO A 64 -0.70 -5.41 -11.87
CA PRO A 64 -2.04 -6.01 -11.83
C PRO A 64 -2.82 -5.59 -10.58
N PHE A 65 -2.16 -5.43 -9.44
CA PHE A 65 -2.79 -4.95 -8.21
C PHE A 65 -3.31 -3.51 -8.36
N VAL A 66 -2.50 -2.59 -8.88
CA VAL A 66 -2.92 -1.21 -9.15
C VAL A 66 -4.05 -1.17 -10.18
N HIS A 67 -4.05 -2.06 -11.17
CA HIS A 67 -5.15 -2.15 -12.13
C HIS A 67 -6.47 -2.56 -11.47
N ILE A 68 -6.45 -3.51 -10.52
CA ILE A 68 -7.63 -3.86 -9.72
C ILE A 68 -8.14 -2.65 -8.95
N LEU A 69 -7.25 -1.90 -8.29
CA LEU A 69 -7.64 -0.69 -7.55
C LEU A 69 -8.26 0.34 -8.49
N ASN A 70 -7.63 0.68 -9.61
CA ASN A 70 -8.12 1.68 -10.55
C ASN A 70 -9.46 1.29 -11.20
N LYS A 71 -9.76 -0.01 -11.32
CA LYS A 71 -11.03 -0.50 -11.84
C LYS A 71 -12.21 -0.18 -10.91
N HIS A 72 -11.99 -0.18 -9.60
CA HIS A 72 -13.04 0.02 -8.59
C HIS A 72 -12.98 1.42 -7.95
N VAL A 73 -11.79 2.03 -7.91
CA VAL A 73 -11.52 3.35 -7.32
C VAL A 73 -11.22 4.33 -8.46
N GLY A 74 -12.28 4.80 -9.13
CA GLY A 74 -12.16 5.79 -10.21
C GLY A 74 -12.12 7.25 -9.71
N ILE A 75 -12.72 7.53 -8.55
CA ILE A 75 -12.80 8.85 -7.92
C ILE A 75 -12.45 8.68 -6.44
N PHE A 76 -11.63 9.58 -5.88
CA PHE A 76 -11.23 9.58 -4.48
C PHE A 76 -12.13 10.50 -3.64
N ASP A 77 -13.42 10.16 -3.58
CA ASP A 77 -14.45 10.93 -2.87
C ASP A 77 -14.70 10.45 -1.43
N GLU A 78 -14.21 9.25 -1.07
CA GLU A 78 -14.42 8.63 0.24
C GLU A 78 -13.09 8.49 1.00
N ASP A 79 -13.13 8.65 2.33
CA ASP A 79 -11.95 8.58 3.21
C ASP A 79 -11.13 7.30 3.01
N TRP A 80 -11.80 6.14 2.92
CA TRP A 80 -11.09 4.86 2.73
C TRP A 80 -10.34 4.79 1.40
N LYS A 81 -10.82 5.48 0.35
CA LYS A 81 -10.14 5.57 -0.96
C LYS A 81 -8.89 6.43 -0.86
N ILE A 82 -8.96 7.54 -0.12
CA ILE A 82 -7.82 8.43 0.15
C ILE A 82 -6.77 7.68 0.98
N GLN A 83 -7.19 6.98 2.03
CA GLN A 83 -6.29 6.16 2.85
C GLN A 83 -5.65 5.03 2.03
N THR A 84 -6.43 4.35 1.18
CA THR A 84 -5.93 3.33 0.26
C THR A 84 -4.85 3.90 -0.65
N ARG A 85 -5.08 5.08 -1.25
CA ARG A 85 -4.09 5.77 -2.08
C ARG A 85 -2.82 6.08 -1.29
N ASN A 86 -2.95 6.56 -0.06
CA ASN A 86 -1.81 6.91 0.78
C ASN A 86 -0.93 5.68 1.10
N ILE A 87 -1.55 4.55 1.43
CA ILE A 87 -0.85 3.28 1.64
C ILE A 87 -0.13 2.84 0.36
N VAL A 88 -0.82 2.84 -0.79
CA VAL A 88 -0.23 2.43 -2.08
C VAL A 88 0.96 3.31 -2.45
N ASN A 89 0.83 4.63 -2.35
CA ASN A 89 1.88 5.59 -2.72
C ASN A 89 3.02 5.68 -1.71
N ASN A 90 2.91 4.98 -0.57
CA ASN A 90 3.82 5.14 0.57
C ASN A 90 3.84 6.57 1.13
N THR A 91 2.82 7.36 0.84
CA THR A 91 2.65 8.67 1.44
C THR A 91 1.98 8.44 2.78
N HIS A 92 2.76 8.00 3.76
CA HIS A 92 2.41 8.27 5.16
C HIS A 92 2.38 9.78 5.29
N ASP A 93 1.29 10.30 5.84
CA ASP A 93 1.03 11.72 5.89
C ASP A 93 1.99 12.44 6.86
N GLU A 94 3.23 12.66 6.43
CA GLU A 94 4.05 13.78 6.95
C GLU A 94 3.51 15.13 6.42
N ILE A 95 2.54 15.11 5.50
CA ILE A 95 1.92 16.33 4.95
C ILE A 95 0.83 16.90 5.89
N PHE A 96 0.18 16.09 6.74
CA PHE A 96 -0.71 16.59 7.79
C PHE A 96 0.02 17.20 9.01
N MET A 97 1.35 17.02 9.14
CA MET A 97 2.12 17.69 10.20
C MET A 97 2.90 18.93 9.75
N GLN A 98 3.09 19.14 8.44
CA GLN A 98 3.88 20.29 7.96
C GLN A 98 3.05 21.54 7.59
N ASN A 99 1.72 21.47 7.49
CA ASN A 99 0.88 22.65 7.22
C ASN A 99 0.35 23.37 8.48
N ARG A 100 0.94 23.10 9.66
CA ARG A 100 0.71 23.89 10.88
C ARG A 100 1.89 24.78 11.30
N ILE A 101 2.88 24.97 10.43
CA ILE A 101 3.98 25.89 10.70
C ILE A 101 4.22 26.77 9.46
N ASP A 102 3.67 27.99 9.55
CA ASP A 102 4.24 29.25 9.05
C ASP A 102 4.33 29.45 7.51
N TYR A 103 3.82 30.52 6.91
CA TYR A 103 3.95 31.94 7.30
C TYR A 103 2.83 32.81 6.70
N LYS A 104 2.38 33.77 7.53
CA LYS A 104 1.94 35.15 7.26
C LYS A 104 1.02 35.48 6.09
#